data_AF-A0A529NT21-F1
#
_entry.id   AF-A0A529NT21-F1
#
_cell.length_a   1.000
_cell.length_b   1.000
_cell.length_c   1.000
_cell.angle_alpha   90.00
_cell.angle_beta   90.00
_cell.angle_gamma   90.00
#
_symmetry.space_group_name_H-M   'P 1'
#
loop_
_entity.id
_entity.type
_entity.pdbx_description
1 polymer ?
#
loop_
_entity_poly.entity_id
_entity_poly.type
_entity_poly.pdbx_seq_one_letter_code
_entity_poly.pdbx_strand_id
1 'polypeptide(L)'
;MSARASQSPLTHQVTLTVLMLAAFALAMVVGFGFYATAQADHVSLERQKIFFANGLKDQIAAVEREQESVTVWDDSIINVKAGNQAWIEENLSVWMYSYYGHNRVYVLDAANRPVHAMREGKVLDPSVYG
;
A
#
# COMPACT_ATOMS: atom_id res chain seq x y z
N MET A 1 44.62 -57.76 -22.68
CA MET A 1 44.30 -58.08 -21.27
C MET A 1 43.25 -57.10 -20.80
N SER A 2 42.01 -57.54 -20.58
CA SER A 2 40.91 -56.68 -20.11
C SER A 2 40.21 -57.41 -18.98
N ALA A 3 40.39 -56.94 -17.74
CA ALA A 3 39.79 -57.53 -16.57
C ALA A 3 38.35 -57.02 -16.45
N ARG A 4 37.36 -57.89 -16.67
CA ARG A 4 35.97 -57.62 -16.31
C ARG A 4 35.85 -57.65 -14.79
N ALA A 5 35.67 -56.49 -14.18
CA ALA A 5 35.34 -56.38 -12.77
C ALA A 5 33.94 -57.00 -12.53
N SER A 6 33.88 -58.18 -11.91
CA SER A 6 32.61 -58.72 -11.42
C SER A 6 32.21 -57.94 -10.18
N GLN A 7 31.24 -57.03 -10.31
CA GLN A 7 30.67 -56.35 -9.15
C GLN A 7 29.95 -57.38 -8.26
N SER A 8 30.24 -57.39 -6.95
CA SER A 8 29.58 -58.31 -6.01
C SER A 8 28.15 -57.82 -5.71
N PRO A 9 27.16 -58.73 -5.58
CA PRO A 9 25.76 -58.37 -5.35
C PRO A 9 25.52 -57.60 -4.05
N LEU A 10 26.37 -57.80 -3.03
CA LEU A 10 26.32 -57.10 -1.75
C LEU A 10 26.71 -55.62 -1.89
N THR A 11 27.78 -55.34 -2.64
CA THR A 11 28.24 -53.96 -2.86
C THR A 11 27.16 -53.14 -3.59
N HIS A 12 26.51 -53.75 -4.59
CA HIS A 12 25.43 -53.12 -5.34
C HIS A 12 24.20 -52.81 -4.47
N GLN A 13 23.79 -53.74 -3.59
CA GLN A 13 22.67 -53.53 -2.65
C GLN A 13 22.93 -52.42 -1.63
N VAL A 14 24.16 -52.36 -1.07
CA VAL A 14 24.54 -51.31 -0.13
C VAL A 14 24.56 -49.95 -0.80
N THR A 15 25.17 -49.83 -1.99
CA THR A 15 25.20 -48.58 -2.74
C THR A 15 23.78 -48.09 -3.09
N LEU A 16 22.89 -48.98 -3.53
CA LEU A 16 21.49 -48.63 -3.80
C LEU A 16 20.75 -48.12 -2.56
N THR A 17 20.95 -48.78 -1.42
CA THR A 17 20.32 -48.35 -0.15
C THR A 17 20.80 -46.97 0.27
N VAL A 18 22.11 -46.71 0.19
CA VAL A 18 22.69 -45.40 0.52
C VAL A 18 22.17 -44.32 -0.43
N LEU A 19 22.12 -44.60 -1.73
CA LEU A 19 21.57 -43.65 -2.72
C LEU A 19 20.09 -43.34 -2.47
N MET A 20 19.28 -44.35 -2.11
CA MET A 20 17.88 -44.14 -1.77
C MET A 20 17.71 -43.28 -0.53
N LEU A 21 18.48 -43.52 0.53
CA LEU A 21 18.45 -42.69 1.74
C LEU A 21 18.89 -41.25 1.47
N ALA A 22 19.93 -41.06 0.66
CA ALA A 22 20.38 -39.74 0.26
C ALA A 22 19.32 -39.00 -0.57
N ALA A 23 18.69 -39.68 -1.53
CA ALA A 23 17.60 -39.12 -2.34
C ALA A 23 16.39 -38.77 -1.47
N PHE A 24 16.04 -39.61 -0.50
CA PHE A 24 14.95 -39.34 0.44
C PHE A 24 15.24 -38.14 1.33
N ALA A 25 16.45 -38.05 1.89
CA ALA A 25 16.87 -36.89 2.68
C ALA A 25 16.83 -35.60 1.85
N LEU A 26 17.29 -35.65 0.60
CA LEU A 26 17.22 -34.50 -0.30
C LEU A 26 15.77 -34.09 -0.59
N ALA A 27 14.89 -35.06 -0.86
CA ALA A 27 13.47 -34.80 -1.08
C ALA A 27 12.81 -34.15 0.15
N MET A 28 13.15 -34.59 1.37
CA MET A 28 12.67 -33.97 2.60
C MET A 28 13.12 -32.52 2.74
N VAL A 29 14.41 -32.24 2.50
CA VAL A 29 14.96 -30.88 2.59
C VAL A 29 14.29 -29.95 1.57
N VAL A 30 14.17 -30.40 0.32
CA VAL A 30 13.53 -29.64 -0.75
C VAL A 30 12.05 -29.41 -0.44
N GLY A 31 11.32 -30.46 -0.04
CA GLY A 31 9.91 -30.36 0.32
C GLY A 31 9.66 -29.42 1.50
N PHE A 32 10.47 -29.51 2.54
CA PHE A 32 10.40 -28.59 3.68
C PHE A 32 10.75 -27.16 3.26
N GLY A 33 11.74 -26.97 2.40
CA GLY A 33 12.09 -25.66 1.84
C GLY A 33 10.89 -25.01 1.13
N PHE A 34 10.23 -25.75 0.24
CA PHE A 34 9.01 -25.25 -0.43
C PHE A 34 7.89 -24.92 0.55
N TYR A 35 7.64 -25.80 1.54
CA TYR A 35 6.63 -25.55 2.56
C TYR A 35 6.94 -24.29 3.37
N ALA A 36 8.18 -24.13 3.82
CA ALA A 36 8.61 -22.99 4.61
C ALA A 36 8.48 -21.68 3.83
N THR A 37 8.88 -21.66 2.55
CA THR A 37 8.71 -20.50 1.68
C THR A 37 7.23 -20.16 1.48
N ALA A 38 6.39 -21.14 1.15
CA ALA A 38 4.95 -20.92 0.95
C ALA A 38 4.27 -20.38 2.22
N GLN A 39 4.64 -20.90 3.39
CA GLN A 39 4.12 -20.43 4.67
C GLN A 39 4.58 -19.01 4.99
N ALA A 40 5.85 -18.69 4.70
CA ALA A 40 6.39 -17.34 4.89
C ALA A 40 5.70 -16.32 3.98
N ASP A 41 5.43 -16.69 2.72
CA ASP A 41 4.71 -15.85 1.76
C ASP A 41 3.28 -15.57 2.22
N HIS A 42 2.56 -16.60 2.69
CA HIS A 42 1.19 -16.47 3.20
C HIS A 42 1.12 -15.49 4.37
N VAL A 43 1.98 -15.68 5.38
CA VAL A 43 2.03 -14.81 6.56
C VAL A 43 2.45 -13.39 6.20
N SER A 44 3.37 -13.23 5.25
CA SER A 44 3.79 -11.91 4.77
C SER A 44 2.66 -11.18 4.05
N LEU A 45 1.90 -11.89 3.21
CA LEU A 45 0.74 -11.34 2.50
C LEU A 45 -0.35 -10.87 3.47
N GLU A 46 -0.67 -11.64 4.51
CA GLU A 46 -1.64 -11.25 5.52
C GLU A 46 -1.22 -9.97 6.26
N ARG A 47 0.05 -9.89 6.68
CA ARG A 47 0.58 -8.68 7.33
C ARG A 47 0.55 -7.47 6.42
N GLN A 48 0.91 -7.64 5.14
CA GLN A 48 0.86 -6.55 4.16
C GLN A 48 -0.56 -6.03 3.97
N LYS A 49 -1.56 -6.92 3.92
CA LYS A 49 -2.98 -6.52 3.84
C LYS A 49 -3.40 -5.68 5.06
N ILE A 50 -3.02 -6.12 6.26
CA ILE A 50 -3.33 -5.39 7.50
C ILE A 50 -2.62 -4.03 7.51
N PHE A 51 -1.34 -3.99 7.15
CA PHE A 51 -0.57 -2.75 7.09
C PHE A 51 -1.17 -1.75 6.10
N PHE A 52 -1.55 -2.22 4.91
CA PHE A 52 -2.22 -1.39 3.91
C PHE A 52 -3.57 -0.87 4.41
N ALA A 53 -4.39 -1.74 5.02
CA ALA A 53 -5.69 -1.34 5.56
C ALA A 53 -5.56 -0.30 6.69
N ASN A 54 -4.61 -0.48 7.60
CA ASN A 54 -4.33 0.47 8.66
C ASN A 54 -3.78 1.78 8.11
N GLY A 55 -2.80 1.72 7.19
CA GLY A 55 -2.28 2.91 6.53
C GLY A 55 -3.36 3.70 5.80
N LEU A 56 -4.26 3.04 5.08
CA LEU A 56 -5.40 3.70 4.43
C LEU A 56 -6.34 4.34 5.45
N LYS A 57 -6.65 3.65 6.56
CA LYS A 57 -7.48 4.19 7.63
C LYS A 57 -6.85 5.43 8.27
N ASP A 58 -5.54 5.40 8.50
CA ASP A 58 -4.81 6.52 9.08
C ASP A 58 -4.79 7.73 8.13
N GLN A 59 -4.65 7.50 6.82
CA GLN A 59 -4.74 8.55 5.79
C GLN A 59 -6.14 9.17 5.75
N ILE A 60 -7.20 8.36 5.75
CA ILE A 60 -8.58 8.88 5.79
C ILE A 60 -8.80 9.74 7.04
N ALA A 61 -8.39 9.23 8.21
CA ALA A 61 -8.52 9.96 9.47
C ALA A 61 -7.64 11.23 9.51
N ALA A 62 -6.52 11.27 8.80
CA ALA A 62 -5.72 12.48 8.64
C ALA A 62 -6.50 13.53 7.84
N VAL A 63 -7.03 13.17 6.66
CA VAL A 63 -7.82 14.09 5.82
C VAL A 63 -8.99 14.70 6.61
N GLU A 64 -9.71 13.91 7.41
CA GLU A 64 -10.81 14.42 8.25
C GLU A 64 -10.33 15.49 9.25
N ARG A 65 -9.28 15.19 10.02
CA ARG A 65 -8.72 16.13 11.01
C ARG A 65 -8.16 17.39 10.35
N GLU A 66 -7.53 17.24 9.20
CA GLU A 66 -6.91 18.34 8.45
C GLU A 66 -7.98 19.26 7.84
N GLN A 67 -9.07 18.70 7.31
CA GLN A 67 -10.24 19.50 6.90
C GLN A 67 -10.88 20.23 8.08
N GLU A 68 -11.06 19.55 9.21
CA GLU A 68 -11.63 20.17 10.41
C GLU A 68 -10.80 21.37 10.86
N SER A 69 -9.47 21.27 10.80
CA SER A 69 -8.54 22.31 11.24
C SER A 69 -8.74 23.68 10.60
N VAL A 70 -9.35 23.75 9.41
CA VAL A 70 -9.66 25.00 8.70
C VAL A 70 -11.16 25.27 8.60
N THR A 71 -12.03 24.27 8.74
CA THR A 71 -13.48 24.45 8.51
C THR A 71 -14.28 24.80 9.76
N VAL A 72 -13.74 24.58 10.97
CA VAL A 72 -14.43 24.91 12.24
C VAL A 72 -14.46 26.40 12.57
N TRP A 73 -13.67 27.21 11.87
CA TRP A 73 -13.54 28.64 12.16
C TRP A 73 -14.68 29.45 11.56
N ASP A 74 -15.21 30.42 12.32
CA ASP A 74 -16.24 31.35 11.85
C ASP A 74 -15.80 32.11 10.58
N ASP A 75 -14.52 32.48 10.50
CA ASP A 75 -13.93 33.17 9.35
C ASP A 75 -14.09 32.37 8.05
N SER A 76 -14.02 31.04 8.13
CA SER A 76 -14.22 30.15 6.99
C SER A 76 -15.64 30.27 6.45
N ILE A 77 -16.64 30.28 7.33
CA ILE A 77 -18.04 30.45 6.95
C ILE A 77 -18.28 31.85 6.40
N ILE A 78 -17.75 32.88 7.04
CA ILE A 78 -17.92 34.29 6.65
C ILE A 78 -17.33 34.53 5.27
N ASN A 79 -16.07 34.14 5.04
CA ASN A 79 -15.37 34.40 3.79
C ASN A 79 -15.90 33.57 2.62
N VAL A 80 -16.28 32.31 2.87
CA VAL A 80 -16.91 31.47 1.84
C VAL A 80 -18.26 32.06 1.41
N LYS A 81 -19.11 32.49 2.36
CA LYS A 81 -20.40 33.12 2.02
C LYS A 81 -20.24 34.47 1.34
N ALA A 82 -19.21 35.24 1.70
CA ALA A 82 -18.89 36.50 1.03
C ALA A 82 -18.28 36.31 -0.37
N GLY A 83 -17.95 35.07 -0.77
CA GLY A 83 -17.28 34.78 -2.04
C GLY A 83 -15.86 35.35 -2.11
N ASN A 84 -15.19 35.50 -0.97
CA ASN A 84 -13.84 36.05 -0.89
C ASN A 84 -12.80 35.04 -1.41
N GLN A 85 -12.62 34.99 -2.72
CA GLN A 85 -11.79 33.97 -3.39
C GLN A 85 -10.32 34.04 -2.98
N ALA A 86 -9.77 35.23 -2.74
CA ALA A 86 -8.38 35.38 -2.29
C ALA A 86 -8.19 34.74 -0.91
N TRP A 87 -9.11 34.98 0.02
CA TRP A 87 -9.05 34.36 1.34
C TRP A 87 -9.25 32.84 1.27
N ILE A 88 -10.19 32.36 0.44
CA ILE A 88 -10.40 30.92 0.22
C ILE A 88 -9.13 30.28 -0.34
N GLU A 89 -8.49 30.91 -1.32
CA GLU A 89 -7.24 30.44 -1.93
C GLU A 89 -6.15 30.27 -0.87
N GLU A 90 -5.95 31.30 -0.04
CA GLU A 90 -4.86 31.36 0.95
C GLU A 90 -5.10 30.49 2.18
N ASN A 91 -6.35 30.25 2.59
CA ASN A 91 -6.64 29.62 3.90
C ASN A 91 -7.31 28.25 3.77
N LEU A 92 -8.11 28.03 2.73
CA LEU A 92 -8.87 26.79 2.56
C LEU A 92 -8.41 25.96 1.36
N SER A 93 -7.42 26.43 0.60
CA SER A 93 -7.11 25.84 -0.71
C SER A 93 -5.60 25.64 -0.92
N VAL A 94 -4.86 26.60 -1.46
CA VAL A 94 -3.43 26.43 -1.80
C VAL A 94 -2.59 26.13 -0.55
N TRP A 95 -2.98 26.66 0.62
CA TRP A 95 -2.35 26.31 1.88
C TRP A 95 -2.50 24.83 2.26
N MET A 96 -3.65 24.22 1.96
CA MET A 96 -3.89 22.79 2.20
C MET A 96 -2.97 21.92 1.33
N TYR A 97 -2.59 22.39 0.14
CA TYR A 97 -1.58 21.74 -0.69
C TYR A 97 -0.17 21.93 -0.12
N SER A 98 0.23 23.15 0.21
CA SER A 98 1.61 23.43 0.64
C SER A 98 1.93 22.91 2.04
N TYR A 99 0.94 22.86 2.94
CA TYR A 99 1.13 22.44 4.34
C TYR A 99 0.85 20.94 4.55
N TYR A 100 -0.30 20.43 4.09
CA TYR A 100 -0.69 19.02 4.27
C TYR A 100 -0.48 18.14 3.04
N GLY A 101 -0.19 18.71 1.88
CA GLY A 101 0.02 17.94 0.65
C GLY A 101 -1.27 17.53 -0.05
N HIS A 102 -2.43 18.13 0.26
CA HIS A 102 -3.67 17.81 -0.45
C HIS A 102 -3.59 18.22 -1.93
N ASN A 103 -3.50 17.23 -2.83
CA ASN A 103 -3.41 17.48 -4.27
C ASN A 103 -4.66 18.12 -4.87
N ARG A 104 -5.82 18.03 -4.19
CA ARG A 104 -7.08 18.58 -4.66
C ARG A 104 -7.89 19.10 -3.48
N VAL A 105 -8.42 20.31 -3.63
CA VAL A 105 -9.39 20.88 -2.69
C VAL A 105 -10.52 21.52 -3.46
N TYR A 106 -11.74 21.29 -3.00
CA TYR A 106 -12.95 21.88 -3.53
C TYR A 106 -13.77 22.45 -2.39
N VAL A 107 -14.28 23.66 -2.56
CA VAL A 107 -15.24 24.28 -1.63
C VAL A 107 -16.59 24.30 -2.31
N LEU A 108 -17.60 23.78 -1.62
CA LEU A 108 -18.99 23.75 -2.09
C LEU A 108 -19.83 24.73 -1.29
N ASP A 109 -20.84 25.31 -1.92
CA ASP A 109 -21.87 26.08 -1.23
C ASP A 109 -22.91 25.17 -0.55
N ALA A 110 -23.86 25.79 0.16
CA ALA A 110 -24.94 25.07 0.85
C ALA A 110 -25.89 24.30 -0.09
N ALA A 111 -25.84 24.54 -1.40
CA ALA A 111 -26.60 23.81 -2.42
C ALA A 111 -25.73 22.74 -3.11
N ASN A 112 -24.56 22.42 -2.56
CA ASN A 112 -23.56 21.49 -3.12
C ASN A 112 -23.05 21.91 -4.51
N ARG A 113 -23.01 23.21 -4.81
CA ARG A 113 -22.40 23.71 -6.04
C ARG A 113 -20.95 24.09 -5.78
N PRO A 114 -20.00 23.73 -6.67
CA PRO A 114 -18.60 24.09 -6.48
C PRO A 114 -18.42 25.61 -6.64
N VAL A 115 -17.81 26.25 -5.64
CA VAL A 115 -17.51 27.69 -5.62
C VAL A 115 -16.01 27.98 -5.65
N HIS A 116 -15.18 26.97 -5.41
CA HIS A 116 -13.73 27.04 -5.53
C HIS A 116 -13.16 25.66 -5.88
N ALA A 117 -12.09 25.63 -6.67
CA ALA A 117 -11.37 24.41 -7.01
C ALA A 117 -9.87 24.66 -7.06
N MET A 118 -9.08 23.74 -6.51
CA MET A 118 -7.64 23.72 -6.63
C MET A 118 -7.15 22.31 -6.97
N ARG A 119 -6.15 22.24 -7.85
CA ARG A 119 -5.40 21.01 -8.13
C ARG A 119 -3.90 21.31 -8.18
N GLU A 120 -3.10 20.51 -7.49
CA GLU A 120 -1.64 20.61 -7.45
C GLU A 120 -1.14 22.03 -7.13
N GLY A 121 -1.79 22.67 -6.14
CA GLY A 121 -1.46 24.02 -5.69
C GLY A 121 -1.89 25.14 -6.62
N LYS A 122 -2.71 24.86 -7.65
CA LYS A 122 -3.21 25.87 -8.59
C LYS A 122 -4.72 25.97 -8.54
N VAL A 123 -5.24 27.18 -8.39
CA VAL A 123 -6.67 27.46 -8.50
C VAL A 123 -7.14 27.25 -9.94
N LEU A 124 -8.26 26.58 -10.08
CA LEU A 124 -8.91 26.26 -11.36
C LEU A 124 -10.36 26.76 -11.34
N ASP A 125 -11.00 26.73 -12.51
CA ASP A 125 -12.43 26.96 -12.61
C ASP A 125 -13.21 25.91 -11.78
N PRO A 126 -14.18 26.31 -10.92
CA PRO A 126 -14.92 25.36 -10.08
C PRO A 126 -15.68 24.27 -10.86
N SER A 127 -15.96 24.47 -12.15
CA SER A 127 -16.59 23.45 -13.01
C SER A 127 -15.76 22.18 -13.22
N VAL A 128 -14.47 22.19 -12.83
CA VAL A 128 -13.64 20.97 -12.84
C VAL A 128 -14.00 19.99 -11.70
N TYR A 129 -14.86 20.39 -10.77
CA TYR A 129 -15.40 19.49 -9.75
C TYR A 129 -16.22 18.36 -10.40
N GLY A 130 -15.82 17.11 -10.13
CA GLY A 130 -16.26 15.89 -10.82
C GLY A 130 -15.13 14.87 -10.83
#